data_AF-A0A166W595-F1
#
_entry.id   AF-A0A166W595-F1
#
_cell.length_a   1.000
_cell.length_b   1.000
_cell.length_c   1.000
_cell.angle_alpha   90.00
_cell.angle_beta   90.00
_cell.angle_gamma   90.00
#
_symmetry.space_group_name_H-M   'P 1'
#
loop_
_entity.id
_entity.type
_entity.pdbx_description
1 polymer ?
#
loop_
_entity_poly.entity_id
_entity_poly.type
_entity_poly.pdbx_seq_one_letter_code
_entity_poly.pdbx_strand_id
1 'polypeptide(L)'
;MPAHKKKEFNTLIVGLTILLSLNLASSLKHMVATLRWWVLSLKEWRPREVDLILQSENISRMIRLLYVSKRYSLRFYVIVWVLINVAAQIGLACIGLTYNVNGADKIVPTVNGIVSIPDLTSIQTNRLLGQHQQTPSRLQALNALRFTANNYGTPGLASGLTYGVPFKPPTPGTLYNPDTSALTCINASACYMTFYESTPENLSYYAIAASNRSASTASKCQAFKVTQGGNGDFDNITVADASLPSFRLPIKNGPDQTTFIVDPEKDQHVGWSVVSAFEASNTNPWFYRCNVSVGPVVNAVIPAHELGNDIKLMAPAAIALQGYGASTLTNVTNRIQFQSYPAESVYGSPASGDTATMGFITSLFAISVIWTTSQANTNINATGRLPVPGITLDINKWEYVHLILGLIMGLQLLFALISITLSNLVMVRDHSHFGEAALLRSTMYDLSYRAVMANEKELASLFPKTATIRYIREENDTYYLRVTT
;
A
#
# COMPACT_ATOMS: atom_id res chain seq x y z
N MET A 1 -5.09 -16.97 -11.34
CA MET A 1 -3.95 -16.03 -11.47
C MET A 1 -3.74 -15.72 -12.95
N PRO A 2 -3.60 -14.46 -13.40
CA PRO A 2 -3.14 -14.22 -14.75
C PRO A 2 -1.61 -14.36 -14.76
N ALA A 3 -1.11 -15.59 -14.59
CA ALA A 3 0.32 -15.91 -14.70
C ALA A 3 0.92 -15.39 -16.02
N HIS A 4 0.07 -15.30 -17.05
CA HIS A 4 0.37 -14.65 -18.32
C HIS A 4 0.84 -13.20 -18.18
N LYS A 5 0.16 -12.37 -17.37
CA LYS A 5 0.51 -10.94 -17.20
C LYS A 5 1.81 -10.74 -16.44
N LYS A 6 2.06 -11.56 -15.41
CA LYS A 6 3.36 -11.58 -14.72
C LYS A 6 4.49 -11.99 -15.68
N LYS A 7 4.24 -12.98 -16.54
CA LYS A 7 5.21 -13.43 -17.55
C LYS A 7 5.49 -12.34 -18.60
N GLU A 8 4.45 -11.72 -19.17
CA GLU A 8 4.58 -10.60 -20.12
C GLU A 8 5.46 -9.47 -19.56
N PHE A 9 5.16 -9.01 -18.34
CA PHE A 9 5.91 -7.93 -17.70
C PHE A 9 7.38 -8.31 -17.47
N ASN A 10 7.63 -9.50 -16.92
CA ASN A 10 9.00 -9.98 -16.69
C ASN A 10 9.77 -10.14 -18.00
N THR A 11 9.14 -10.65 -19.05
CA THR A 11 9.77 -10.77 -20.38
C THR A 11 10.13 -9.40 -20.95
N LEU A 12 9.25 -8.40 -20.82
CA LEU A 12 9.50 -7.06 -21.31
C LEU A 12 10.67 -6.39 -20.57
N ILE A 13 10.71 -6.46 -19.23
CA ILE A 13 11.81 -5.87 -18.46
C ILE A 13 13.14 -6.57 -18.79
N VAL A 14 13.16 -7.91 -18.81
CA VAL A 14 14.39 -8.64 -19.15
C VAL A 14 14.87 -8.25 -20.55
N GLY A 15 13.97 -8.14 -21.53
CA GLY A 15 14.30 -7.68 -22.88
C GLY A 15 14.90 -6.27 -22.90
N LEU A 16 14.29 -5.31 -22.20
CA LEU A 16 14.81 -3.93 -22.11
C LEU A 16 16.17 -3.87 -21.41
N THR A 17 16.37 -4.63 -20.33
CA THR A 17 17.65 -4.68 -19.61
C THR A 17 18.76 -5.28 -20.47
N ILE A 18 18.46 -6.29 -21.29
CA ILE A 18 19.41 -6.86 -22.25
C ILE A 18 19.77 -5.85 -23.35
N LEU A 19 18.78 -5.13 -23.90
CA LEU A 19 19.05 -4.11 -24.92
C LEU A 19 19.94 -2.98 -24.35
N LEU A 20 19.65 -2.54 -23.13
CA LEU A 20 20.45 -1.54 -22.43
C LEU A 20 21.87 -2.04 -22.15
N SER A 21 22.03 -3.31 -21.76
CA SER A 21 23.35 -3.90 -21.48
C SER A 21 24.21 -4.06 -22.73
N LEU A 22 23.59 -4.41 -23.86
CA LEU A 22 24.27 -4.48 -25.16
C LEU A 22 24.71 -3.10 -25.64
N ASN A 23 23.85 -2.08 -25.47
CA ASN A 23 24.20 -0.71 -25.81
C ASN A 23 25.38 -0.19 -24.97
N LEU A 24 25.35 -0.42 -23.66
CA LEU A 24 26.42 -0.02 -22.75
C LEU A 24 27.74 -0.73 -23.08
N ALA A 25 27.70 -2.05 -23.32
CA ALA A 25 28.88 -2.82 -23.71
C ALA A 25 29.48 -2.34 -25.03
N SER A 26 28.65 -2.06 -26.03
CA SER A 26 29.09 -1.52 -27.32
C SER A 26 29.73 -0.14 -27.16
N SER A 27 29.11 0.75 -26.39
CA SER A 27 29.62 2.09 -26.12
C SER A 27 30.99 2.06 -25.41
N LEU A 28 31.13 1.24 -24.36
CA LEU A 28 32.41 1.03 -23.67
C LEU A 28 33.48 0.48 -24.62
N LYS A 29 33.15 -0.50 -25.47
CA LYS A 29 34.08 -1.07 -26.46
C LYS A 29 34.66 0.02 -27.37
N HIS A 30 33.82 0.93 -27.87
CA HIS A 30 34.28 2.05 -28.69
C HIS A 30 35.19 3.03 -27.92
N MET A 31 34.90 3.31 -26.65
CA MET A 31 35.76 4.17 -25.83
C MET A 31 37.16 3.56 -25.67
N VAL A 32 37.28 2.25 -25.42
CA VAL A 32 38.60 1.62 -25.32
C VAL A 32 39.34 1.54 -26.65
N ALA A 33 38.63 1.31 -27.74
CA ALA A 33 39.22 1.35 -29.07
C ALA A 33 39.88 2.71 -29.36
N THR A 34 39.27 3.78 -28.85
CA THR A 34 39.79 5.14 -28.99
C THR A 34 40.97 5.39 -28.03
N LEU A 35 40.84 4.98 -26.77
CA LEU A 35 41.87 5.14 -25.74
C LEU A 35 43.17 4.37 -26.02
N ARG A 36 43.14 3.30 -26.84
CA ARG A 36 44.32 2.48 -27.14
C ARG A 36 45.47 3.30 -27.71
N TRP A 37 45.16 4.31 -28.54
CA TRP A 37 46.14 5.18 -29.17
C TRP A 37 46.88 6.04 -28.15
N TRP A 38 46.15 6.55 -27.16
CA TRP A 38 46.75 7.27 -26.04
C TRP A 38 47.64 6.36 -25.19
N VAL A 39 47.22 5.13 -24.89
CA VAL A 39 48.06 4.16 -24.16
C VAL A 39 49.37 3.86 -24.91
N LEU A 40 49.32 3.74 -26.24
CA LEU A 40 50.50 3.50 -27.08
C LEU A 40 51.49 4.67 -27.12
N SER A 41 51.06 5.90 -26.82
CA SER A 41 51.94 7.09 -26.85
C SER A 41 52.72 7.31 -25.55
N LEU A 42 52.20 6.80 -24.42
CA LEU A 42 52.74 7.05 -23.08
C LEU A 42 54.14 6.49 -22.86
N LYS A 43 54.41 5.26 -23.31
CA LYS A 43 55.66 4.53 -23.06
C LYS A 43 56.03 3.67 -24.27
N GLU A 44 57.26 3.17 -24.30
CA GLU A 44 57.70 2.22 -25.31
C GLU A 44 57.30 0.79 -24.89
N TRP A 45 56.55 0.10 -25.73
CA TRP A 45 55.93 -1.19 -25.45
C TRP A 45 56.60 -2.32 -26.24
N ARG A 46 56.52 -3.56 -25.76
CA ARG A 46 57.04 -4.70 -26.53
C ARG A 46 56.13 -5.00 -27.73
N PRO A 47 56.63 -5.53 -28.86
CA PRO A 47 55.82 -5.85 -30.04
C PRO A 47 54.58 -6.69 -29.74
N ARG A 48 54.71 -7.69 -28.86
CA ARG A 48 53.58 -8.53 -28.41
C ARG A 48 52.55 -7.79 -27.54
N GLU A 49 53.00 -6.81 -26.77
CA GLU A 49 52.10 -5.96 -25.98
C GLU A 49 51.35 -4.99 -26.90
N VAL A 50 52.02 -4.44 -27.92
CA VAL A 50 51.45 -3.51 -28.91
C VAL A 50 50.35 -4.18 -29.73
N ASP A 51 50.59 -5.39 -30.24
CA ASP A 51 49.58 -6.16 -30.98
C ASP A 51 48.33 -6.41 -30.13
N LEU A 52 48.51 -6.78 -28.86
CA LEU A 52 47.40 -6.99 -27.93
C LEU A 52 46.70 -5.68 -27.53
N ILE A 53 47.40 -4.54 -27.48
CA ILE A 53 46.81 -3.21 -27.24
C ILE A 53 46.03 -2.74 -28.47
N LEU A 54 46.51 -3.00 -29.68
CA LEU A 54 45.78 -2.69 -30.91
C LEU A 54 44.47 -3.49 -30.99
N GLN A 55 44.49 -4.76 -30.54
CA GLN A 55 43.31 -5.61 -30.44
C GLN A 55 42.49 -5.40 -29.14
N SER A 56 42.63 -4.25 -28.46
CA SER A 56 41.97 -3.98 -27.16
C SER A 56 40.44 -3.97 -27.22
N GLU A 57 39.85 -3.87 -28.41
CA GLU A 57 38.41 -4.01 -28.63
C GLU A 57 37.85 -5.36 -28.16
N ASN A 58 38.69 -6.40 -28.11
CA ASN A 58 38.30 -7.73 -27.69
C ASN A 58 38.70 -7.96 -26.22
N ILE A 59 37.72 -8.10 -25.33
CA ILE A 59 37.95 -8.37 -23.90
C ILE A 59 38.84 -9.60 -23.67
N SER A 60 38.66 -10.66 -24.47
CA SER A 60 39.51 -11.86 -24.42
C SER A 60 40.99 -11.55 -24.66
N ARG A 61 41.29 -10.63 -25.58
CA ARG A 61 42.66 -10.20 -25.89
C ARG A 61 43.24 -9.32 -24.79
N MET A 62 42.43 -8.45 -24.19
CA MET A 62 42.82 -7.70 -22.99
C MET A 62 43.13 -8.61 -21.79
N ILE A 63 42.33 -9.65 -21.54
CA ILE A 63 42.64 -10.63 -20.48
C ILE A 63 43.96 -11.33 -20.80
N ARG A 64 44.21 -11.70 -22.06
CA ARG A 64 45.50 -12.29 -22.48
C ARG A 64 46.68 -11.31 -22.25
N LEU A 65 46.47 -10.01 -22.47
CA LEU A 65 47.46 -8.96 -22.19
C LEU A 65 47.83 -8.88 -20.71
N LEU A 66 46.88 -9.11 -19.81
CA LEU A 66 47.12 -9.17 -18.36
C LEU A 66 48.14 -10.25 -17.98
N TYR A 67 48.02 -11.44 -18.57
CA TYR A 67 48.91 -12.57 -18.34
C TYR A 67 50.29 -12.41 -19.01
N VAL A 68 50.33 -11.79 -20.19
CA VAL A 68 51.56 -11.67 -20.99
C VAL A 68 52.45 -10.53 -20.50
N SER A 69 51.87 -9.39 -20.11
CA SER A 69 52.66 -8.23 -19.69
C SER A 69 53.23 -8.42 -18.28
N LYS A 70 54.46 -7.97 -18.05
CA LYS A 70 55.09 -7.90 -16.71
C LYS A 70 54.99 -6.50 -16.08
N ARG A 71 54.44 -5.51 -16.79
CA ARG A 71 54.43 -4.11 -16.37
C ARG A 71 53.17 -3.77 -15.57
N TYR A 72 53.34 -3.23 -14.37
CA TYR A 72 52.23 -2.89 -13.47
C TYR A 72 51.25 -1.86 -14.06
N SER A 73 51.73 -0.84 -14.78
CA SER A 73 50.84 0.20 -15.36
C SER A 73 49.86 -0.37 -16.39
N LEU A 74 50.31 -1.30 -17.25
CA LEU A 74 49.45 -1.90 -18.27
C LEU A 74 48.46 -2.90 -17.65
N ARG A 75 48.91 -3.68 -16.66
CA ARG A 75 48.04 -4.57 -15.89
C ARG A 75 46.94 -3.79 -15.17
N PHE A 76 47.29 -2.65 -14.56
CA PHE A 76 46.33 -1.79 -13.88
C PHE A 76 45.26 -1.27 -14.84
N TYR A 77 45.66 -0.75 -16.01
CA TYR A 77 44.72 -0.30 -17.05
C TYR A 77 43.74 -1.41 -17.46
N VAL A 78 44.25 -2.61 -17.76
CA VAL A 78 43.42 -3.76 -18.15
C VAL A 78 42.47 -4.17 -17.02
N ILE A 79 42.96 -4.24 -15.77
CA ILE A 79 42.14 -4.61 -14.60
C ILE A 79 41.01 -3.60 -14.41
N VAL A 80 41.32 -2.30 -14.40
CA VAL A 80 40.33 -1.23 -14.23
C VAL A 80 39.26 -1.34 -15.32
N TRP A 81 39.67 -1.55 -16.57
CA TRP A 81 38.73 -1.65 -17.68
C TRP A 81 37.80 -2.87 -17.60
N VAL A 82 38.35 -4.04 -17.28
CA VAL A 82 37.56 -5.27 -17.09
C VAL A 82 36.61 -5.11 -15.91
N LEU A 83 37.07 -4.52 -14.80
CA LEU A 83 36.23 -4.25 -13.63
C LEU A 83 35.07 -3.31 -13.95
N ILE A 84 35.30 -2.23 -14.71
CA ILE A 84 34.23 -1.32 -15.15
C ILE A 84 33.17 -2.07 -15.96
N ASN A 85 33.59 -2.90 -16.92
CA ASN A 85 32.66 -3.68 -17.74
C ASN A 85 31.86 -4.69 -16.89
N VAL A 86 32.53 -5.40 -15.98
CA VAL A 86 31.85 -6.36 -15.09
C VAL A 86 30.91 -5.64 -14.12
N ALA A 87 31.34 -4.55 -13.50
CA ALA A 87 30.52 -3.76 -12.58
C ALA A 87 29.28 -3.17 -13.26
N ALA A 88 29.42 -2.68 -14.49
CA ALA A 88 28.30 -2.19 -15.29
C ALA A 88 27.24 -3.29 -15.56
N GLN A 89 27.67 -4.50 -15.88
CA GLN A 89 26.77 -5.64 -16.10
C GLN A 89 26.09 -6.10 -14.80
N ILE A 90 26.82 -6.12 -13.68
CA ILE A 90 26.26 -6.41 -12.36
C ILE A 90 25.22 -5.36 -11.98
N GLY A 91 25.52 -4.07 -12.16
CA GLY A 91 24.58 -2.98 -11.86
C GLY A 91 23.27 -3.10 -12.62
N LEU A 92 23.33 -3.43 -13.91
CA LEU A 92 22.15 -3.69 -14.73
C LEU A 92 21.38 -4.93 -14.28
N ALA A 93 22.07 -6.02 -13.93
CA ALA A 93 21.43 -7.22 -13.38
C ALA A 93 20.72 -6.94 -12.05
N CYS A 94 21.28 -6.06 -11.21
CA CYS A 94 20.69 -5.65 -9.95
C CYS A 94 19.36 -4.88 -10.12
N ILE A 95 19.08 -4.28 -11.28
CA ILE A 95 17.76 -3.68 -11.56
C ILE A 95 16.66 -4.74 -11.44
N GLY A 96 16.93 -5.98 -11.87
CA GLY A 96 16.03 -7.12 -11.71
C GLY A 96 15.64 -7.45 -10.26
N LEU A 97 16.42 -6.98 -9.29
CA LEU A 97 16.19 -7.19 -7.85
C LEU A 97 15.43 -6.02 -7.19
N THR A 98 15.30 -4.89 -7.88
CA THR A 98 14.69 -3.66 -7.30
C THR A 98 13.17 -3.62 -7.39
N TYR A 99 12.58 -4.53 -8.17
CA TYR A 99 11.13 -4.64 -8.33
C TYR A 99 10.66 -6.05 -8.01
N ASN A 100 9.44 -6.17 -7.51
CA ASN A 100 8.75 -7.43 -7.31
C ASN A 100 7.34 -7.35 -7.88
N VAL A 101 6.90 -8.40 -8.57
CA VAL A 101 5.52 -8.51 -9.08
C VAL A 101 4.78 -9.50 -8.19
N ASN A 102 4.08 -8.94 -7.22
CA ASN A 102 3.29 -9.67 -6.24
C ASN A 102 1.81 -9.68 -6.62
N GLY A 103 1.05 -10.54 -5.94
CA GLY A 103 -0.41 -10.44 -5.98
C GLY A 103 -0.85 -9.14 -5.33
N ALA A 104 -1.90 -8.52 -5.87
CA ALA A 104 -2.49 -7.33 -5.28
C ALA A 104 -3.02 -7.64 -3.87
N ASP A 105 -2.34 -7.10 -2.86
CA ASP A 105 -2.57 -7.33 -1.43
C ASP A 105 -3.19 -6.11 -0.72
N LYS A 106 -3.11 -4.92 -1.32
CA LYS A 106 -3.69 -3.68 -0.78
C LYS A 106 -4.93 -3.21 -1.52
N ILE A 107 -4.88 -3.17 -2.85
CA ILE A 107 -5.96 -2.68 -3.71
C ILE A 107 -6.09 -3.65 -4.88
N VAL A 108 -7.28 -4.21 -5.06
CA VAL A 108 -7.59 -5.12 -6.16
C VAL A 108 -8.42 -4.41 -7.23
N PRO A 109 -8.19 -4.74 -8.52
CA PRO A 109 -9.07 -4.27 -9.58
C PRO A 109 -10.49 -4.79 -9.35
N THR A 110 -11.47 -3.96 -9.69
CA THR A 110 -12.89 -4.32 -9.61
C THR A 110 -13.55 -4.21 -10.97
N VAL A 111 -14.36 -5.20 -11.33
CA VAL A 111 -15.14 -5.25 -12.57
C VAL A 111 -16.62 -5.33 -12.24
N ASN A 112 -17.50 -4.86 -13.13
CA ASN A 112 -18.94 -5.01 -12.91
C ASN A 112 -19.30 -6.51 -13.00
N GLY A 113 -19.99 -7.02 -11.99
CA GLY A 113 -20.33 -8.43 -11.89
C GLY A 113 -21.24 -8.74 -10.71
N ILE A 114 -21.46 -10.03 -10.47
CA ILE A 114 -22.21 -10.50 -9.30
C ILE A 114 -21.26 -10.56 -8.11
N VAL A 115 -21.57 -9.79 -7.07
CA VAL A 115 -20.87 -9.76 -5.78
C VAL A 115 -21.75 -10.39 -4.71
N SER A 116 -21.09 -10.86 -3.66
CA SER A 116 -21.72 -11.28 -2.42
C SER A 116 -21.72 -10.08 -1.48
N ILE A 117 -22.92 -9.65 -1.07
CA ILE A 117 -23.13 -8.52 -0.16
C ILE A 117 -23.97 -8.98 1.03
N PRO A 118 -23.79 -8.42 2.22
CA PRO A 118 -24.65 -8.76 3.36
C PRO A 118 -26.10 -8.41 3.08
N ASP A 119 -27.02 -9.29 3.46
CA ASP A 119 -28.45 -8.99 3.46
C ASP A 119 -28.73 -7.92 4.52
N LEU A 120 -29.16 -6.72 4.10
CA LEU A 120 -29.45 -5.59 4.99
C LEU A 120 -30.97 -5.39 5.19
N THR A 121 -31.80 -6.38 4.88
CA THR A 121 -33.27 -6.29 5.07
C THR A 121 -33.69 -6.24 6.54
N SER A 122 -33.06 -7.05 7.40
CA SER A 122 -33.32 -7.09 8.85
C SER A 122 -32.08 -7.57 9.61
N ILE A 123 -32.06 -7.38 10.94
CA ILE A 123 -30.97 -7.88 11.79
C ILE A 123 -31.20 -9.36 12.05
N GLN A 124 -30.28 -10.22 11.63
CA GLN A 124 -30.41 -11.67 11.84
C GLN A 124 -30.01 -12.06 13.27
N THR A 125 -30.95 -12.65 14.01
CA THR A 125 -30.72 -13.00 15.43
C THR A 125 -30.01 -14.34 15.63
N ASN A 126 -29.86 -15.14 14.56
CA ASN A 126 -29.46 -16.54 14.59
C ASN A 126 -28.03 -16.77 15.13
N ARG A 127 -27.17 -15.74 15.09
CA ARG A 127 -25.81 -15.81 15.64
C ARG A 127 -25.76 -15.63 17.15
N LEU A 128 -26.82 -15.08 17.75
CA LEU A 128 -26.90 -14.81 19.19
C LEU A 128 -27.95 -15.67 19.90
N LEU A 129 -28.99 -16.11 19.18
CA LEU A 129 -30.09 -16.92 19.72
C LEU A 129 -30.03 -18.32 19.13
N GLY A 130 -30.17 -19.34 19.98
CA GLY A 130 -30.23 -20.73 19.55
C GLY A 130 -31.45 -21.02 18.68
N GLN A 131 -31.30 -21.88 17.67
CA GLN A 131 -32.41 -22.38 16.87
C GLN A 131 -33.26 -23.35 17.70
N HIS A 132 -34.36 -22.88 18.27
CA HIS A 132 -35.44 -23.76 18.73
C HIS A 132 -36.56 -23.84 17.69
N GLN A 133 -37.09 -25.05 17.49
CA GLN A 133 -38.07 -25.43 16.44
C GLN A 133 -39.47 -24.80 16.59
N GLN A 134 -39.71 -23.94 17.58
CA GLN A 134 -41.00 -23.29 17.76
C GLN A 134 -41.00 -21.91 17.11
N THR A 135 -42.01 -21.62 16.28
CA THR A 135 -42.26 -20.29 15.74
C THR A 135 -42.49 -19.31 16.89
N PRO A 136 -41.57 -18.35 17.15
CA PRO A 136 -41.71 -17.45 18.27
C PRO A 136 -42.93 -16.55 18.07
N SER A 137 -43.60 -16.18 19.17
CA SER A 137 -44.63 -15.15 19.11
C SER A 137 -44.06 -13.82 18.60
N ARG A 138 -44.89 -12.96 18.00
CA ARG A 138 -44.45 -11.65 17.47
C ARG A 138 -43.70 -10.80 18.50
N LEU A 139 -44.12 -10.86 19.77
CA LEU A 139 -43.49 -10.14 20.86
C LEU A 139 -42.10 -10.70 21.20
N GLN A 140 -41.96 -12.04 21.21
CA GLN A 140 -40.67 -12.69 21.43
C GLN A 140 -39.68 -12.37 20.29
N ALA A 141 -40.14 -12.40 19.04
CA ALA A 141 -39.31 -12.02 17.89
C ALA A 141 -38.86 -10.55 17.97
N LEU A 142 -39.74 -9.64 18.38
CA LEU A 142 -39.39 -8.23 18.57
C LEU A 142 -38.38 -8.02 19.71
N ASN A 143 -38.57 -8.69 20.85
CA ASN A 143 -37.63 -8.61 21.98
C ASN A 143 -36.28 -9.23 21.64
N ALA A 144 -36.26 -10.34 20.89
CA ALA A 144 -35.05 -10.93 20.32
C ALA A 144 -34.30 -9.93 19.41
N LEU A 145 -35.04 -9.20 18.56
CA LEU A 145 -34.47 -8.18 17.68
C LEU A 145 -33.87 -7.01 18.48
N ARG A 146 -34.58 -6.52 19.50
CA ARG A 146 -34.11 -5.47 20.43
C ARG A 146 -32.82 -5.88 21.15
N PHE A 147 -32.81 -7.09 21.72
CA PHE A 147 -31.63 -7.65 22.38
C PHE A 147 -30.44 -7.77 21.43
N THR A 148 -30.69 -8.28 20.22
CA THR A 148 -29.66 -8.45 19.20
C THR A 148 -29.08 -7.11 18.74
N ALA A 149 -29.94 -6.10 18.53
CA ALA A 149 -29.50 -4.76 18.17
C ALA A 149 -28.56 -4.14 19.21
N ASN A 150 -28.87 -4.28 20.50
CA ASN A 150 -27.98 -3.81 21.56
C ASN A 150 -26.64 -4.55 21.57
N ASN A 151 -26.68 -5.89 21.49
CA ASN A 151 -25.48 -6.71 21.42
C ASN A 151 -24.61 -6.39 20.18
N TYR A 152 -25.22 -5.98 19.06
CA TYR A 152 -24.50 -5.61 17.84
C TYR A 152 -23.88 -4.20 17.92
N GLY A 153 -24.34 -3.34 18.82
CA GLY A 153 -23.70 -2.05 19.06
C GLY A 153 -22.38 -2.16 19.81
N THR A 154 -22.27 -3.13 20.73
CA THR A 154 -21.09 -3.30 21.61
C THR A 154 -19.76 -3.58 20.89
N PRO A 155 -19.68 -4.44 19.85
CA PRO A 155 -18.45 -4.72 19.12
C PRO A 155 -17.83 -3.52 18.40
N GLY A 156 -18.56 -2.42 18.26
CA GLY A 156 -18.08 -1.18 17.65
C GLY A 156 -16.75 -0.68 18.19
N LEU A 157 -16.54 -0.80 19.51
CA LEU A 157 -15.29 -0.39 20.16
C LEU A 157 -14.10 -1.27 19.76
N ALA A 158 -14.35 -2.54 19.45
CA ALA A 158 -13.31 -3.48 19.00
C ALA A 158 -13.00 -3.36 17.51
N SER A 159 -13.81 -2.63 16.73
CA SER A 159 -13.66 -2.48 15.27
C SER A 159 -12.57 -1.50 14.83
N GLY A 160 -11.81 -0.94 15.77
CA GLY A 160 -10.82 0.11 15.53
C GLY A 160 -11.52 1.43 15.16
N LEU A 161 -11.71 2.31 16.14
CA LEU A 161 -12.35 3.60 15.93
C LEU A 161 -11.33 4.70 15.63
N THR A 162 -11.52 5.46 14.55
CA THR A 162 -10.80 6.73 14.35
C THR A 162 -11.68 7.92 14.71
N TYR A 163 -11.17 8.80 15.58
CA TYR A 163 -11.87 9.98 16.09
C TYR A 163 -11.13 11.27 15.70
N GLY A 164 -11.89 12.32 15.38
CA GLY A 164 -11.34 13.66 15.13
C GLY A 164 -10.65 13.84 13.77
N VAL A 165 -10.73 12.84 12.89
CA VAL A 165 -10.25 12.93 11.50
C VAL A 165 -11.44 13.06 10.55
N PRO A 166 -11.29 13.81 9.44
CA PRO A 166 -12.31 13.83 8.40
C PRO A 166 -12.53 12.41 7.84
N PHE A 167 -13.79 12.02 7.65
CA PHE A 167 -14.12 10.76 7.01
C PHE A 167 -13.61 10.77 5.57
N LYS A 168 -12.64 9.89 5.30
CA LYS A 168 -12.13 9.61 3.96
C LYS A 168 -12.41 8.14 3.68
N PRO A 169 -13.45 7.80 2.91
CA PRO A 169 -13.72 6.42 2.58
C PRO A 169 -12.51 5.81 1.86
N PRO A 170 -12.19 4.53 2.11
CA PRO A 170 -11.15 3.83 1.38
C PRO A 170 -11.44 3.87 -0.12
N THR A 171 -10.38 3.85 -0.93
CA THR A 171 -10.53 3.78 -2.37
C THR A 171 -11.28 2.49 -2.75
N PRO A 172 -12.29 2.54 -3.64
CA PRO A 172 -13.00 1.34 -4.06
C PRO A 172 -12.02 0.27 -4.58
N GLY A 173 -12.14 -0.96 -4.07
CA GLY A 173 -11.20 -2.05 -4.35
C GLY A 173 -10.10 -2.24 -3.30
N THR A 174 -9.97 -1.37 -2.29
CA THR A 174 -9.09 -1.62 -1.14
C THR A 174 -9.52 -2.90 -0.42
N LEU A 175 -8.60 -3.84 -0.22
CA LEU A 175 -8.89 -5.10 0.46
C LEU A 175 -9.21 -4.85 1.93
N TYR A 176 -10.19 -5.60 2.46
CA TYR A 176 -10.56 -5.56 3.87
C TYR A 176 -9.38 -6.01 4.73
N ASN A 177 -8.99 -5.17 5.68
CA ASN A 177 -7.96 -5.48 6.67
C ASN A 177 -8.56 -5.33 8.08
N PRO A 178 -8.58 -6.39 8.91
CA PRO A 178 -9.10 -6.32 10.28
C PRO A 178 -8.33 -5.33 11.17
N ASP A 179 -7.07 -5.00 10.84
CA ASP A 179 -6.25 -4.03 11.59
C ASP A 179 -6.60 -2.57 11.24
N THR A 180 -7.35 -2.35 10.16
CA THR A 180 -7.76 -1.00 9.75
C THR A 180 -9.07 -0.60 10.41
N SER A 181 -9.14 0.65 10.86
CA SER A 181 -10.33 1.20 11.49
C SER A 181 -11.56 1.11 10.58
N ALA A 182 -12.57 0.38 11.01
CA ALA A 182 -13.79 0.18 10.22
C ALA A 182 -14.80 1.33 10.38
N LEU A 183 -14.66 2.13 11.45
CA LEU A 183 -15.54 3.24 11.81
C LEU A 183 -14.77 4.55 11.95
N THR A 184 -15.36 5.64 11.49
CA THR A 184 -14.79 6.99 11.65
C THR A 184 -15.86 7.94 12.17
N CYS A 185 -15.57 8.70 13.22
CA CYS A 185 -16.47 9.71 13.75
C CYS A 185 -15.88 11.12 13.64
N ILE A 186 -16.70 12.06 13.17
CA ILE A 186 -16.35 13.47 12.95
C ILE A 186 -17.15 14.35 13.92
N ASN A 187 -16.52 15.40 14.45
CA ASN A 187 -17.15 16.47 15.23
C ASN A 187 -18.02 15.96 16.40
N ALA A 188 -17.63 14.83 17.00
CA ALA A 188 -18.30 14.22 18.15
C ALA A 188 -19.81 13.98 17.99
N SER A 189 -20.39 13.94 16.78
CA SER A 189 -21.84 13.83 16.63
C SER A 189 -22.28 13.07 15.38
N ALA A 190 -21.35 12.73 14.49
CA ALA A 190 -21.64 11.91 13.33
C ALA A 190 -20.58 10.83 13.15
N CYS A 191 -21.03 9.61 12.85
CA CYS A 191 -20.16 8.45 12.63
C CYS A 191 -20.48 7.78 11.30
N TYR A 192 -19.45 7.29 10.63
CA TYR A 192 -19.47 6.79 9.27
C TYR A 192 -18.86 5.40 9.19
N MET A 193 -19.40 4.57 8.31
CA MET A 193 -18.84 3.28 7.93
C MET A 193 -18.80 3.12 6.41
N THR A 194 -17.92 2.25 5.91
CA THR A 194 -17.86 1.88 4.49
C THR A 194 -18.25 0.42 4.33
N PHE A 195 -19.10 0.12 3.34
CA PHE A 195 -19.49 -1.25 3.04
C PHE A 195 -18.42 -1.97 2.22
N TYR A 196 -18.28 -3.27 2.47
CA TYR A 196 -17.39 -4.15 1.73
C TYR A 196 -18.19 -5.13 0.88
N GLU A 197 -17.68 -5.44 -0.30
CA GLU A 197 -18.23 -6.41 -1.24
C GLU A 197 -17.26 -7.58 -1.36
N SER A 198 -17.78 -8.80 -1.31
CA SER A 198 -16.98 -10.00 -1.45
C SER A 198 -17.25 -10.73 -2.76
N THR A 199 -16.29 -11.53 -3.20
CA THR A 199 -16.53 -12.46 -4.30
C THR A 199 -17.47 -13.59 -3.82
N PRO A 200 -18.42 -14.05 -4.66
CA PRO A 200 -19.25 -15.20 -4.33
C PRO A 200 -18.42 -16.46 -4.01
N GLU A 201 -18.88 -17.27 -3.04
CA GLU A 201 -18.18 -18.48 -2.58
C GLU A 201 -17.94 -19.53 -3.67
N ASN A 202 -18.73 -19.49 -4.74
CA ASN A 202 -18.63 -20.41 -5.88
C ASN A 202 -17.40 -20.16 -6.78
N LEU A 203 -16.67 -19.06 -6.55
CA LEU A 203 -15.49 -18.70 -7.32
C LEU A 203 -14.20 -19.16 -6.64
N SER A 204 -13.20 -19.52 -7.44
CA SER A 204 -11.89 -19.98 -6.94
C SER A 204 -11.05 -18.92 -6.22
N TYR A 205 -11.49 -17.66 -6.21
CA TYR A 205 -10.79 -16.54 -5.58
C TYR A 205 -11.75 -15.85 -4.62
N TYR A 206 -11.43 -15.90 -3.33
CA TYR A 206 -12.17 -15.20 -2.29
C TYR A 206 -11.45 -13.89 -1.92
N ALA A 207 -12.12 -12.76 -2.09
CA ALA A 207 -11.62 -11.46 -1.67
C ALA A 207 -12.77 -10.58 -1.20
N ILE A 208 -12.50 -9.77 -0.18
CA ILE A 208 -13.41 -8.78 0.37
C ILE A 208 -12.77 -7.42 0.12
N ALA A 209 -13.45 -6.53 -0.61
CA ALA A 209 -12.91 -5.21 -0.95
C ALA A 209 -13.92 -4.10 -0.67
N ALA A 210 -13.41 -2.92 -0.34
CA ALA A 210 -14.21 -1.75 -0.08
C ALA A 210 -15.02 -1.34 -1.31
N SER A 211 -16.30 -1.09 -1.11
CA SER A 211 -17.18 -0.49 -2.12
C SER A 211 -17.10 1.03 -2.09
N ASN A 212 -17.83 1.68 -3.01
CA ASN A 212 -18.07 3.12 -2.95
C ASN A 212 -19.26 3.50 -2.06
N ARG A 213 -19.82 2.56 -1.29
CA ARG A 213 -21.01 2.76 -0.46
C ARG A 213 -20.63 3.04 0.99
N SER A 214 -21.33 3.98 1.60
CA SER A 214 -21.16 4.32 3.00
C SER A 214 -22.50 4.57 3.68
N ALA A 215 -22.53 4.36 5.00
CA ALA A 215 -23.65 4.74 5.85
C ALA A 215 -23.16 5.70 6.93
N SER A 216 -24.08 6.56 7.40
CA SER A 216 -23.80 7.51 8.47
C SER A 216 -24.88 7.47 9.53
N THR A 217 -24.49 7.73 10.77
CA THR A 217 -25.41 8.06 11.86
C THR A 217 -25.04 9.41 12.43
N ALA A 218 -26.03 10.12 12.95
CA ALA A 218 -25.80 11.39 13.61
C ALA A 218 -26.73 11.56 14.80
N SER A 219 -26.23 12.17 15.87
CA SER A 219 -26.98 12.41 17.10
C SER A 219 -26.86 13.87 17.52
N LYS A 220 -28.00 14.45 17.93
CA LYS A 220 -28.07 15.79 18.51
C LYS A 220 -28.65 15.71 19.91
N CYS A 221 -27.83 16.03 20.91
CA CYS A 221 -28.20 15.95 22.32
C CYS A 221 -28.47 17.33 22.94
N GLN A 222 -29.37 17.35 23.91
CA GLN A 222 -29.59 18.44 24.85
C GLN A 222 -29.23 17.93 26.24
N ALA A 223 -28.52 18.74 27.02
CA ALA A 223 -28.12 18.41 28.38
C ALA A 223 -28.89 19.25 29.39
N PHE A 224 -29.32 18.62 30.47
CA PHE A 224 -30.09 19.22 31.54
C PHE A 224 -29.48 18.81 32.87
N LYS A 225 -29.29 19.79 33.76
CA LYS A 225 -28.72 19.53 35.07
C LYS A 225 -29.76 18.87 35.99
N VAL A 226 -29.37 17.84 36.73
CA VAL A 226 -30.24 17.18 37.70
C VAL A 226 -30.09 17.86 39.06
N THR A 227 -31.18 18.34 39.63
CA THR A 227 -31.19 19.11 40.90
C THR A 227 -31.53 18.25 42.12
N GLN A 228 -32.28 17.16 41.93
CA GLN A 228 -32.63 16.20 43.00
C GLN A 228 -32.63 14.78 42.45
N GLY A 229 -32.24 13.81 43.30
CA GLY A 229 -32.25 12.38 42.95
C GLY A 229 -31.10 11.90 42.06
N GLY A 230 -30.07 12.72 41.86
CA GLY A 230 -29.02 12.47 40.87
C GLY A 230 -28.03 11.34 41.18
N ASN A 231 -28.04 10.80 42.40
CA ASN A 231 -27.22 9.64 42.78
C ASN A 231 -27.74 8.30 42.24
N GLY A 232 -28.92 8.26 41.60
CA GLY A 232 -29.47 7.04 41.01
C GLY A 232 -30.13 6.05 41.98
N ASP A 233 -30.30 6.43 43.26
CA ASP A 233 -30.96 5.62 44.29
C ASP A 233 -32.47 5.91 44.43
N PHE A 234 -32.95 6.98 43.80
CA PHE A 234 -34.34 7.42 43.88
C PHE A 234 -35.14 6.97 42.65
N ASP A 235 -36.46 6.78 42.83
CA ASP A 235 -37.36 6.45 41.71
C ASP A 235 -37.55 7.62 40.74
N ASN A 236 -37.38 8.86 41.22
CA ASN A 236 -37.62 10.07 40.46
C ASN A 236 -36.42 11.01 40.56
N ILE A 237 -36.09 11.64 39.45
CA ILE A 237 -35.14 12.75 39.37
C ILE A 237 -35.89 14.05 39.08
N THR A 238 -35.35 15.16 39.58
CA THR A 238 -35.83 16.51 39.23
C THR A 238 -34.79 17.15 38.31
N VAL A 239 -35.24 17.60 37.15
CA VAL A 239 -34.38 18.16 36.10
C VAL A 239 -34.60 19.66 36.03
N ALA A 240 -33.55 20.44 35.78
CA ALA A 240 -33.60 21.89 35.60
C ALA A 240 -34.20 22.30 34.23
N ASP A 241 -35.34 21.70 33.86
CA ASP A 241 -36.12 22.03 32.67
C ASP A 241 -37.55 22.41 33.10
N ALA A 242 -38.04 23.57 32.64
CA ALA A 242 -39.38 24.05 32.93
C ALA A 242 -40.49 23.20 32.28
N SER A 243 -40.16 22.42 31.25
CA SER A 243 -41.13 21.60 30.50
C SER A 243 -41.34 20.19 31.06
N LEU A 244 -40.36 19.64 31.78
CA LEU A 244 -40.43 18.31 32.38
C LEU A 244 -39.70 18.30 33.74
N PRO A 245 -40.33 18.83 34.81
CA PRO A 245 -39.64 19.06 36.07
C PRO A 245 -39.26 17.76 36.79
N SER A 246 -39.97 16.66 36.55
CA SER A 246 -39.68 15.36 37.17
C SER A 246 -39.73 14.23 36.16
N PHE A 247 -38.75 13.32 36.22
CA PHE A 247 -38.64 12.14 35.40
C PHE A 247 -38.51 10.89 36.28
N ARG A 248 -39.31 9.85 36.00
CA ARG A 248 -39.29 8.58 36.73
C ARG A 248 -38.27 7.63 36.10
N LEU A 249 -37.28 7.23 36.88
CA LEU A 249 -36.28 6.26 36.47
C LEU A 249 -36.89 4.85 36.41
N PRO A 250 -36.49 4.03 35.43
CA PRO A 250 -37.01 2.66 35.30
C PRO A 250 -36.36 1.68 36.27
N ILE A 251 -35.20 2.03 36.83
CA ILE A 251 -34.45 1.21 37.77
C ILE A 251 -33.56 2.08 38.67
N LYS A 252 -33.24 1.57 39.86
CA LYS A 252 -32.27 2.13 40.80
C LYS A 252 -30.97 1.35 40.70
N ASN A 253 -29.98 1.91 40.02
CA ASN A 253 -28.68 1.27 39.83
C ASN A 253 -27.56 1.92 40.65
N GLY A 254 -27.88 2.95 41.45
CA GLY A 254 -26.88 3.70 42.21
C GLY A 254 -26.05 4.65 41.35
N PRO A 255 -24.99 5.23 41.93
CA PRO A 255 -24.14 6.22 41.27
C PRO A 255 -23.15 5.57 40.30
N ASP A 256 -22.42 6.40 39.55
CA ASP A 256 -21.29 6.02 38.70
C ASP A 256 -21.67 5.07 37.54
N GLN A 257 -22.80 5.40 36.90
CA GLN A 257 -23.28 4.71 35.71
C GLN A 257 -24.13 5.64 34.85
N THR A 258 -24.24 5.31 33.56
CA THR A 258 -25.18 5.99 32.66
C THR A 258 -26.28 5.03 32.23
N THR A 259 -27.53 5.38 32.52
CA THR A 259 -28.73 4.65 32.07
C THR A 259 -29.27 5.29 30.80
N PHE A 260 -29.30 4.54 29.69
CA PHE A 260 -30.01 4.93 28.48
C PHE A 260 -31.44 4.38 28.51
N ILE A 261 -32.40 5.20 28.10
CA ILE A 261 -33.84 4.94 28.22
C ILE A 261 -34.52 5.37 26.92
N VAL A 262 -35.41 4.53 26.42
CA VAL A 262 -36.25 4.82 25.26
C VAL A 262 -37.66 4.27 25.49
N ASP A 263 -38.67 5.00 25.02
CA ASP A 263 -40.04 4.50 24.89
C ASP A 263 -40.26 4.03 23.44
N PRO A 264 -40.30 2.72 23.17
CA PRO A 264 -40.47 2.22 21.80
C PRO A 264 -41.76 2.64 21.10
N GLU A 265 -42.83 2.96 21.85
CA GLU A 265 -44.12 3.35 21.26
C GLU A 265 -44.14 4.82 20.87
N LYS A 266 -43.43 5.66 21.63
CA LYS A 266 -43.44 7.12 21.46
C LYS A 266 -42.21 7.67 20.74
N ASP A 267 -41.03 7.13 21.05
CA ASP A 267 -39.75 7.75 20.74
C ASP A 267 -38.92 6.95 19.71
N GLN A 268 -39.38 5.77 19.27
CA GLN A 268 -38.68 4.93 18.28
C GLN A 268 -39.38 4.98 16.92
N HIS A 269 -38.67 5.46 15.90
CA HIS A 269 -39.19 5.57 14.53
C HIS A 269 -38.22 4.99 13.50
N VAL A 270 -38.71 4.75 12.27
CA VAL A 270 -37.85 4.27 11.19
C VAL A 270 -36.90 5.39 10.77
N GLY A 271 -35.60 5.20 11.04
CA GLY A 271 -34.52 6.11 10.65
C GLY A 271 -34.11 7.11 11.73
N TRP A 272 -34.88 7.25 12.81
CA TRP A 272 -34.51 8.09 13.95
C TRP A 272 -35.23 7.68 15.24
N SER A 273 -34.60 7.94 16.38
CA SER A 273 -35.18 7.71 17.71
C SER A 273 -34.71 8.75 18.71
N VAL A 274 -35.52 8.99 19.73
CA VAL A 274 -35.16 9.86 20.86
C VAL A 274 -34.74 8.98 22.05
N VAL A 275 -33.46 9.05 22.41
CA VAL A 275 -32.90 8.31 23.53
C VAL A 275 -32.62 9.30 24.66
N SER A 276 -33.13 8.99 25.85
CA SER A 276 -32.79 9.72 27.07
C SER A 276 -31.62 9.04 27.74
N ALA A 277 -30.69 9.81 28.31
CA ALA A 277 -29.55 9.29 29.06
C ALA A 277 -29.49 9.95 30.44
N PHE A 278 -29.37 9.16 31.49
CA PHE A 278 -29.21 9.64 32.85
C PHE A 278 -27.83 9.23 33.37
N GLU A 279 -26.96 10.22 33.56
CA GLU A 279 -25.63 10.10 34.15
C GLU A 279 -25.76 10.26 35.66
N ALA A 280 -25.76 9.12 36.37
CA ALA A 280 -25.92 9.08 37.81
C ALA A 280 -24.58 9.42 38.50
N SER A 281 -24.58 10.41 39.40
CA SER A 281 -23.39 10.86 40.11
C SER A 281 -23.79 11.50 41.45
N ASN A 282 -22.94 11.29 42.47
CA ASN A 282 -23.10 11.95 43.77
C ASN A 282 -22.77 13.45 43.71
N THR A 283 -21.96 13.89 42.74
CA THR A 283 -21.41 15.25 42.70
C THR A 283 -21.89 16.05 41.50
N ASN A 284 -22.01 15.43 40.32
CA ASN A 284 -22.34 16.14 39.09
C ASN A 284 -23.28 15.33 38.16
N PRO A 285 -24.55 15.11 38.55
CA PRO A 285 -25.50 14.33 37.78
C PRO A 285 -26.11 15.11 36.61
N TRP A 286 -26.25 14.46 35.46
CA TRP A 286 -26.78 15.05 34.23
C TRP A 286 -27.83 14.17 33.57
N PHE A 287 -28.79 14.81 32.91
CA PHE A 287 -29.80 14.17 32.09
C PHE A 287 -29.69 14.69 30.67
N TYR A 288 -29.75 13.78 29.70
CA TYR A 288 -29.61 14.09 28.29
C TYR A 288 -30.81 13.61 27.51
N ARG A 289 -31.16 14.35 26.47
CA ARG A 289 -32.13 13.92 25.47
C ARG A 289 -31.49 14.02 24.09
N CYS A 290 -31.28 12.88 23.45
CA CYS A 290 -30.55 12.75 22.20
C CYS A 290 -31.48 12.30 21.09
N ASN A 291 -31.53 13.07 20.01
CA ASN A 291 -32.17 12.66 18.76
C ASN A 291 -31.12 11.97 17.88
N VAL A 292 -31.20 10.64 17.81
CA VAL A 292 -30.28 9.79 17.05
C VAL A 292 -30.93 9.46 15.71
N SER A 293 -30.18 9.59 14.63
CA SER A 293 -30.66 9.39 13.26
C SER A 293 -29.70 8.54 12.44
N VAL A 294 -30.25 7.80 11.48
CA VAL A 294 -29.53 6.98 10.50
C VAL A 294 -29.76 7.60 9.13
N GLY A 295 -28.67 7.99 8.47
CA GLY A 295 -28.70 8.51 7.12
C GLY A 295 -28.95 7.42 6.06
N PRO A 296 -29.40 7.80 4.85
CA PRO A 296 -29.48 6.86 3.73
C PRO A 296 -28.08 6.35 3.34
N VAL A 297 -28.03 5.15 2.75
CA VAL A 297 -26.78 4.60 2.21
C VAL A 297 -26.39 5.40 0.98
N VAL A 298 -25.21 6.02 1.03
CA VAL A 298 -24.65 6.78 -0.08
C VAL A 298 -24.24 5.80 -1.18
N ASN A 299 -24.53 6.15 -2.45
CA ASN A 299 -24.28 5.32 -3.62
C ASN A 299 -25.01 3.95 -3.62
N ALA A 300 -26.16 3.86 -2.95
CA ALA A 300 -27.09 2.75 -3.17
C ALA A 300 -27.70 2.84 -4.58
N VAL A 301 -27.65 1.74 -5.35
CA VAL A 301 -28.11 1.68 -6.75
C VAL A 301 -29.27 0.69 -6.88
N ILE A 302 -29.26 -0.37 -6.08
CA ILE A 302 -30.30 -1.40 -6.04
C ILE A 302 -30.92 -1.46 -4.64
N PRO A 303 -32.16 -1.97 -4.49
CA PRO A 303 -32.82 -2.06 -3.19
C PRO A 303 -32.02 -2.86 -2.15
N ALA A 304 -31.27 -3.87 -2.58
CA ALA A 304 -30.41 -4.66 -1.69
C ALA A 304 -29.22 -3.88 -1.10
N HIS A 305 -28.92 -2.68 -1.61
CA HIS A 305 -27.90 -1.79 -1.03
C HIS A 305 -28.45 -0.93 0.10
N GLU A 306 -29.77 -0.81 0.23
CA GLU A 306 -30.40 0.03 1.24
C GLU A 306 -30.54 -0.70 2.57
N LEU A 307 -30.56 0.06 3.67
CA LEU A 307 -30.91 -0.47 4.98
C LEU A 307 -32.42 -0.71 5.06
N GLY A 308 -32.81 -1.92 5.46
CA GLY A 308 -34.19 -2.28 5.72
C GLY A 308 -34.78 -1.55 6.92
N ASN A 309 -36.11 -1.55 6.99
CA ASN A 309 -36.84 -0.81 8.03
C ASN A 309 -36.51 -1.28 9.44
N ASP A 310 -36.26 -2.58 9.64
CA ASP A 310 -35.92 -3.13 10.95
C ASP A 310 -34.58 -2.59 11.45
N ILE A 311 -33.55 -2.52 10.59
CA ILE A 311 -32.26 -1.92 10.95
C ILE A 311 -32.44 -0.44 11.27
N LYS A 312 -33.14 0.30 10.39
CA LYS A 312 -33.42 1.72 10.56
C LYS A 312 -34.24 2.03 11.82
N LEU A 313 -35.11 1.12 12.24
CA LEU A 313 -35.91 1.23 13.46
C LEU A 313 -35.07 0.93 14.72
N MET A 314 -34.21 -0.09 14.67
CA MET A 314 -33.49 -0.57 15.85
C MET A 314 -32.20 0.20 16.13
N ALA A 315 -31.39 0.49 15.10
CA ALA A 315 -30.07 1.08 15.28
C ALA A 315 -30.05 2.40 16.07
N PRO A 316 -30.95 3.39 15.84
CA PRO A 316 -30.91 4.65 16.58
C PRO A 316 -31.23 4.51 18.08
N ALA A 317 -32.06 3.54 18.45
CA ALA A 317 -32.45 3.30 19.84
C ALA A 317 -31.60 2.23 20.54
N ALA A 318 -30.74 1.52 19.80
CA ALA A 318 -30.13 0.26 20.22
C ALA A 318 -29.40 0.32 21.55
N ILE A 319 -28.75 1.45 21.88
CA ILE A 319 -28.04 1.64 23.15
C ILE A 319 -28.94 1.49 24.39
N ALA A 320 -30.25 1.75 24.26
CA ALA A 320 -31.23 1.62 25.34
C ALA A 320 -32.07 0.34 25.23
N LEU A 321 -31.95 -0.45 24.16
CA LEU A 321 -32.77 -1.63 23.93
C LEU A 321 -32.24 -2.81 24.75
N GLN A 322 -33.08 -3.45 25.56
CA GLN A 322 -32.70 -4.65 26.30
C GLN A 322 -33.43 -5.90 25.78
N GLY A 323 -34.64 -5.71 25.24
CA GLY A 323 -35.50 -6.78 24.74
C GLY A 323 -36.22 -7.49 25.90
N TYR A 324 -35.50 -8.30 26.66
CA TYR A 324 -36.05 -9.08 27.78
C TYR A 324 -35.75 -8.40 29.12
N GLY A 325 -36.74 -8.37 30.03
CA GLY A 325 -36.56 -7.81 31.38
C GLY A 325 -36.52 -6.28 31.47
N ALA A 326 -36.75 -5.57 30.37
CA ALA A 326 -36.59 -4.12 30.28
C ALA A 326 -37.64 -3.26 31.01
N SER A 327 -38.63 -3.87 31.65
CA SER A 327 -39.60 -3.16 32.47
C SER A 327 -39.92 -4.00 33.70
N THR A 328 -39.49 -3.54 34.87
CA THR A 328 -39.90 -4.08 36.17
C THR A 328 -41.20 -3.44 36.66
N LEU A 329 -41.61 -2.33 36.04
CA LEU A 329 -42.77 -1.51 36.42
C LEU A 329 -44.04 -1.89 35.66
N THR A 330 -43.92 -2.50 34.49
CA THR A 330 -45.05 -3.00 33.68
C THR A 330 -44.65 -4.31 33.00
N ASN A 331 -45.55 -5.28 32.89
CA ASN A 331 -45.31 -6.51 32.10
C ASN A 331 -45.22 -6.24 30.57
N VAL A 332 -45.03 -5.00 30.14
CA VAL A 332 -45.13 -4.54 28.75
C VAL A 332 -43.77 -4.00 28.30
N THR A 333 -43.08 -4.74 27.45
CA THR A 333 -41.79 -4.32 26.87
C THR A 333 -41.91 -3.23 25.81
N ASN A 334 -43.12 -2.81 25.45
CA ASN A 334 -43.36 -1.82 24.41
C ASN A 334 -43.31 -0.37 24.87
N ARG A 335 -43.28 -0.11 26.17
CA ARG A 335 -43.36 1.25 26.73
C ARG A 335 -42.04 1.78 27.26
N ILE A 336 -41.24 0.93 27.89
CA ILE A 336 -39.95 1.35 28.44
C ILE A 336 -38.94 0.26 28.14
N GLN A 337 -37.84 0.67 27.52
CA GLN A 337 -36.61 -0.09 27.36
C GLN A 337 -35.48 0.74 27.95
N PHE A 338 -34.60 0.09 28.71
CA PHE A 338 -33.43 0.76 29.24
C PHE A 338 -32.24 -0.19 29.30
N GLN A 339 -31.04 0.38 29.31
CA GLN A 339 -29.81 -0.34 29.58
C GLN A 339 -28.86 0.58 30.33
N SER A 340 -28.24 0.05 31.38
CA SER A 340 -27.22 0.77 32.15
C SER A 340 -25.82 0.28 31.79
N TYR A 341 -24.89 1.23 31.73
CA TYR A 341 -23.48 0.99 31.49
C TYR A 341 -22.65 1.63 32.62
N PRO A 342 -21.67 0.92 33.18
CA PRO A 342 -20.83 1.45 34.26
C PRO A 342 -19.96 2.61 33.76
N ALA A 343 -19.66 3.59 34.63
CA ALA A 343 -18.90 4.79 34.27
C ALA A 343 -17.49 4.51 33.73
N GLU A 344 -16.90 3.35 34.05
CA GLU A 344 -15.61 2.92 33.54
C GLU A 344 -15.66 2.43 32.08
N SER A 345 -16.86 2.16 31.55
CA SER A 345 -17.04 1.78 30.14
C SER A 345 -17.19 3.00 29.24
N VAL A 346 -16.80 2.88 27.96
CA VAL A 346 -16.94 3.99 26.99
C VAL A 346 -18.39 4.47 26.88
N TYR A 347 -19.35 3.55 26.86
CA TYR A 347 -20.77 3.89 26.75
C TYR A 347 -21.37 4.43 28.06
N GLY A 348 -20.82 4.06 29.21
CA GLY A 348 -21.26 4.56 30.51
C GLY A 348 -20.51 5.80 30.99
N SER A 349 -19.42 6.17 30.33
CA SER A 349 -18.53 7.24 30.75
C SER A 349 -19.24 8.59 30.89
N PRO A 350 -18.98 9.34 31.97
CA PRO A 350 -19.66 10.60 32.24
C PRO A 350 -19.31 11.65 31.20
N ALA A 351 -20.33 12.26 30.59
CA ALA A 351 -20.17 13.38 29.67
C ALA A 351 -20.18 14.74 30.39
N SER A 352 -20.56 14.79 31.68
CA SER A 352 -20.46 15.98 32.54
C SER A 352 -21.13 17.25 31.97
N GLY A 353 -22.23 17.07 31.24
CA GLY A 353 -23.00 18.12 30.57
C GLY A 353 -22.59 18.37 29.12
N ASP A 354 -21.56 17.71 28.60
CA ASP A 354 -21.16 17.86 27.20
C ASP A 354 -22.07 17.09 26.24
N THR A 355 -22.91 17.85 25.54
CA THR A 355 -23.80 17.31 24.50
C THR A 355 -23.07 16.68 23.33
N ALA A 356 -21.84 17.11 23.03
CA ALA A 356 -21.06 16.56 21.93
C ALA A 356 -20.58 15.15 22.30
N THR A 357 -19.94 14.96 23.45
CA THR A 357 -19.54 13.64 23.93
C THR A 357 -20.70 12.63 24.00
N MET A 358 -21.87 13.04 24.51
CA MET A 358 -23.06 12.15 24.54
C MET A 358 -23.61 11.86 23.12
N GLY A 359 -23.55 12.85 22.22
CA GLY A 359 -23.88 12.67 20.81
C GLY A 359 -22.95 11.67 20.11
N PHE A 360 -21.67 11.70 20.44
CA PHE A 360 -20.68 10.75 19.94
C PHE A 360 -20.97 9.34 20.42
N ILE A 361 -21.20 9.14 21.72
CA ILE A 361 -21.50 7.83 22.32
C ILE A 361 -22.73 7.19 21.64
N THR A 362 -23.81 7.96 21.50
CA THR A 362 -25.07 7.47 20.90
C THR A 362 -24.93 7.20 19.39
N SER A 363 -24.23 8.06 18.64
CA SER A 363 -23.96 7.83 17.21
C SER A 363 -23.04 6.64 16.97
N LEU A 364 -21.99 6.52 17.78
CA LEU A 364 -21.04 5.42 17.72
C LEU A 364 -21.76 4.08 17.95
N PHE A 365 -22.62 4.00 18.96
CA PHE A 365 -23.39 2.80 19.22
C PHE A 365 -24.29 2.45 18.02
N ALA A 366 -25.02 3.43 17.48
CA ALA A 366 -25.92 3.24 16.35
C ALA A 366 -25.21 2.78 15.06
N ILE A 367 -24.08 3.41 14.68
CA ILE A 367 -23.32 2.98 13.49
C ILE A 367 -22.74 1.57 13.68
N SER A 368 -22.38 1.22 14.91
CA SER A 368 -21.81 -0.08 15.24
C SER A 368 -22.82 -1.20 15.06
N VAL A 369 -24.11 -0.95 15.32
CA VAL A 369 -25.18 -1.89 14.99
C VAL A 369 -25.18 -2.19 13.49
N ILE A 370 -25.11 -1.16 12.65
CA ILE A 370 -25.14 -1.31 11.19
C ILE A 370 -23.91 -2.08 10.70
N TRP A 371 -22.73 -1.73 11.21
CA TRP A 371 -21.48 -2.40 10.87
C TRP A 371 -21.46 -3.86 11.30
N THR A 372 -21.82 -4.17 12.56
CA THR A 372 -21.86 -5.55 13.04
C THR A 372 -22.91 -6.36 12.27
N THR A 373 -24.06 -5.74 11.93
CA THR A 373 -25.07 -6.37 11.07
C THR A 373 -24.49 -6.75 9.70
N SER A 374 -23.68 -5.89 9.08
CA SER A 374 -23.05 -6.18 7.79
C SER A 374 -22.03 -7.32 7.84
N GLN A 375 -21.48 -7.64 9.03
CA GLN A 375 -20.54 -8.75 9.22
C GLN A 375 -21.24 -10.04 9.67
N ALA A 376 -22.36 -9.92 10.40
CA ALA A 376 -23.06 -11.05 11.00
C ALA A 376 -24.12 -11.66 10.09
N ASN A 377 -24.81 -10.84 9.28
CA ASN A 377 -25.86 -11.33 8.40
C ASN A 377 -25.29 -12.23 7.30
N THR A 378 -26.12 -13.15 6.79
CA THR A 378 -25.78 -13.95 5.62
C THR A 378 -25.65 -13.07 4.38
N ASN A 379 -24.73 -13.44 3.49
CA ASN A 379 -24.59 -12.73 2.23
C ASN A 379 -25.61 -13.21 1.18
N ILE A 380 -26.00 -12.28 0.32
CA ILE A 380 -26.83 -12.48 -0.86
C ILE A 380 -26.05 -12.06 -2.11
N ASN A 381 -26.35 -12.71 -3.23
CA ASN A 381 -25.74 -12.38 -4.51
C ASN A 381 -26.48 -11.19 -5.14
N ALA A 382 -25.74 -10.12 -5.44
CA ALA A 382 -26.27 -8.91 -6.02
C ALA A 382 -25.33 -8.33 -7.08
N THR A 383 -25.81 -7.41 -7.91
CA THR A 383 -24.99 -6.71 -8.89
C THR A 383 -24.13 -5.65 -8.22
N GLY A 384 -22.82 -5.67 -8.44
CA GLY A 384 -21.87 -4.73 -7.84
C GLY A 384 -20.49 -4.78 -8.49
N ARG A 385 -19.46 -4.40 -7.74
CA ARG A 385 -18.07 -4.29 -8.23
C ARG A 385 -17.25 -5.49 -7.76
N LEU A 386 -17.28 -6.55 -8.55
CA LEU A 386 -16.59 -7.80 -8.29
C LEU A 386 -15.07 -7.60 -8.14
N PRO A 387 -14.49 -7.90 -6.97
CA PRO A 387 -13.04 -7.92 -6.79
C PRO A 387 -12.43 -9.03 -7.63
N VAL A 388 -11.45 -8.70 -8.48
CA VAL A 388 -10.75 -9.66 -9.34
C VAL A 388 -9.27 -9.74 -8.98
N PRO A 389 -8.63 -10.90 -9.16
CA PRO A 389 -7.23 -11.07 -8.79
C PRO A 389 -6.34 -10.11 -9.61
N GLY A 390 -5.70 -9.18 -8.90
CA GLY A 390 -4.77 -8.21 -9.45
C GLY A 390 -3.30 -8.61 -9.26
N ILE A 391 -2.42 -7.91 -9.99
CA ILE A 391 -0.99 -7.90 -9.73
C ILE A 391 -0.57 -6.48 -9.36
N THR A 392 0.32 -6.35 -8.38
CA THR A 392 0.93 -5.07 -7.98
C THR A 392 2.41 -5.14 -8.26
N LEU A 393 2.93 -4.07 -8.88
CA LEU A 393 4.36 -3.84 -9.02
C LEU A 393 4.82 -3.13 -7.76
N ASP A 394 5.57 -3.85 -6.91
CA ASP A 394 6.15 -3.29 -5.71
C ASP A 394 7.61 -2.91 -5.99
N ILE A 395 7.90 -1.63 -5.87
CA ILE A 395 9.27 -1.09 -5.99
C ILE A 395 9.65 -0.62 -4.59
N ASN A 396 10.34 -1.49 -3.86
CA ASN A 396 10.66 -1.28 -2.45
C ASN A 396 11.38 0.05 -2.21
N LYS A 397 12.31 0.41 -3.11
CA LYS A 397 13.17 1.59 -2.96
C LYS A 397 13.50 2.20 -4.32
N TRP A 398 12.73 3.21 -4.71
CA TRP A 398 12.98 4.02 -5.92
C TRP A 398 14.36 4.66 -5.94
N GLU A 399 14.90 4.98 -4.76
CA GLU A 399 16.26 5.51 -4.60
C GLU A 399 17.33 4.61 -5.25
N TYR A 400 17.22 3.28 -5.11
CA TYR A 400 18.18 2.36 -5.72
C TYR A 400 18.03 2.29 -7.23
N VAL A 401 16.80 2.36 -7.76
CA VAL A 401 16.56 2.39 -9.21
C VAL A 401 17.21 3.63 -9.82
N HIS A 402 16.97 4.80 -9.22
CA HIS A 402 17.55 6.06 -9.68
C HIS A 402 19.07 6.10 -9.51
N LEU A 403 19.59 5.56 -8.40
CA LEU A 403 21.03 5.50 -8.15
C LEU A 403 21.73 4.60 -9.16
N ILE A 404 21.19 3.42 -9.46
CA ILE A 404 21.78 2.48 -10.43
C ILE A 404 21.77 3.10 -11.83
N LEU A 405 20.61 3.59 -12.29
CA LEU A 405 20.49 4.20 -13.62
C LEU A 405 21.35 5.47 -13.73
N GLY A 406 21.33 6.32 -12.71
CA GLY A 406 22.12 7.55 -12.65
C GLY A 406 23.63 7.27 -12.63
N LEU A 407 24.08 6.26 -11.88
CA LEU A 407 25.49 5.87 -11.81
C LEU A 407 25.97 5.26 -13.13
N ILE A 408 25.15 4.44 -13.80
CA ILE A 408 25.49 3.90 -15.13
C ILE A 408 25.63 5.03 -16.16
N MET A 409 24.63 5.91 -16.26
CA MET A 409 24.67 7.04 -17.20
C MET A 409 25.80 8.02 -16.87
N GLY A 410 26.00 8.33 -15.59
CA GLY A 410 27.03 9.23 -15.11
C GLY A 410 28.44 8.71 -15.39
N LEU A 411 28.70 7.42 -15.10
CA LEU A 411 29.98 6.79 -15.42
C LEU A 411 30.20 6.68 -16.93
N GLN A 412 29.18 6.34 -17.71
CA GLN A 412 29.29 6.28 -19.17
C GLN A 412 29.63 7.66 -19.75
N LEU A 413 28.97 8.73 -19.29
CA LEU A 413 29.29 10.10 -19.69
C LEU A 413 30.70 10.50 -19.27
N LEU A 414 31.10 10.21 -18.03
CA LEU A 414 32.43 10.49 -17.51
C LEU A 414 33.51 9.78 -18.33
N PHE A 415 33.33 8.50 -18.66
CA PHE A 415 34.27 7.77 -19.52
C PHE A 415 34.28 8.28 -20.95
N ALA A 416 33.14 8.71 -21.50
CA ALA A 416 33.09 9.36 -22.81
C ALA A 416 33.91 10.65 -22.81
N LEU A 417 33.76 11.51 -21.81
CA LEU A 417 34.50 12.76 -21.68
C LEU A 417 36.01 12.53 -21.49
N ILE A 418 36.39 11.56 -20.65
CA ILE A 418 37.79 11.14 -20.49
C ILE A 418 38.34 10.62 -21.82
N SER A 419 37.57 9.79 -22.53
CA SER A 419 37.97 9.29 -23.85
C SER A 419 38.20 10.44 -24.83
N ILE A 420 37.29 11.40 -24.93
CA ILE A 420 37.40 12.55 -25.84
C ILE A 420 38.62 13.41 -25.48
N THR A 421 38.78 13.78 -24.21
CA THR A 421 39.90 14.63 -23.78
C THR A 421 41.26 13.98 -24.01
N LEU A 422 41.40 12.68 -23.71
CA LEU A 422 42.64 11.94 -23.98
C LEU A 422 42.87 11.69 -25.47
N SER A 423 41.81 11.56 -26.26
CA SER A 423 41.88 11.41 -27.71
C SER A 423 42.33 12.70 -28.39
N ASN A 424 42.04 13.88 -27.84
CA ASN A 424 42.55 15.13 -28.39
C ASN A 424 44.06 15.30 -28.21
N LEU A 425 44.71 14.52 -27.34
CA LEU A 425 46.16 14.56 -27.15
C LEU A 425 46.92 13.77 -28.22
N VAL A 426 46.25 12.88 -28.93
CA VAL A 426 46.87 11.86 -29.78
C VAL A 426 45.99 11.62 -31.00
N MET A 427 46.53 11.70 -32.22
CA MET A 427 45.73 11.46 -33.42
C MET A 427 45.14 10.04 -33.40
N VAL A 428 43.81 9.97 -33.23
CA VAL A 428 43.01 8.76 -33.33
C VAL A 428 42.82 8.48 -34.81
N ARG A 429 43.18 7.27 -35.25
CA ARG A 429 42.99 6.85 -36.64
C ARG A 429 41.70 6.04 -36.78
N ASP A 430 41.04 6.18 -37.93
CA ASP A 430 39.84 5.42 -38.26
C ASP A 430 40.09 3.91 -38.21
N HIS A 431 39.06 3.14 -37.86
CA HIS A 431 39.08 1.67 -37.73
C HIS A 431 39.21 0.95 -39.09
N SER A 432 39.71 1.63 -40.12
CA SER A 432 39.93 1.01 -41.42
C SER A 432 41.10 0.03 -41.33
N HIS A 433 40.88 -1.21 -41.74
CA HIS A 433 41.95 -2.22 -41.79
C HIS A 433 43.14 -1.75 -42.64
N PHE A 434 42.87 -0.97 -43.70
CA PHE A 434 43.92 -0.35 -44.51
C PHE A 434 44.68 0.75 -43.77
N GLY A 435 44.00 1.55 -42.94
CA GLY A 435 44.63 2.56 -42.10
C GLY A 435 45.52 1.93 -41.01
N GLU A 436 45.08 0.85 -40.36
CA GLU A 436 45.92 0.13 -39.40
C GLU A 436 47.10 -0.56 -40.10
N ALA A 437 46.89 -1.21 -41.25
CA ALA A 437 47.96 -1.85 -42.02
C ALA A 437 49.01 -0.83 -42.51
N ALA A 438 48.57 0.36 -42.95
CA ALA A 438 49.47 1.45 -43.34
C ALA A 438 50.32 1.96 -42.16
N LEU A 439 49.80 1.88 -40.92
CA LEU A 439 50.54 2.27 -39.72
C LEU A 439 51.61 1.21 -39.39
N LEU A 440 51.20 -0.05 -39.41
CA LEU A 440 52.05 -1.18 -39.07
C LEU A 440 53.16 -1.38 -40.10
N ARG A 441 52.95 -0.96 -41.35
CA ARG A 441 53.96 -1.03 -42.42
C ARG A 441 55.29 -0.40 -42.02
N SER A 442 55.30 0.74 -41.33
CA SER A 442 56.54 1.39 -40.90
C SER A 442 57.32 0.57 -39.87
N THR A 443 56.62 -0.22 -39.06
CA THR A 443 57.24 -1.11 -38.07
C THR A 443 57.70 -2.45 -38.64
N MET A 444 57.15 -2.83 -39.80
CA MET A 444 57.36 -4.14 -40.42
C MET A 444 58.37 -4.11 -41.57
N TYR A 445 58.86 -2.94 -41.97
CA TYR A 445 59.75 -2.76 -43.12
C TYR A 445 61.05 -3.58 -43.01
N ASP A 446 61.60 -3.71 -41.79
CA ASP A 446 62.86 -4.43 -41.53
C ASP A 446 62.65 -5.93 -41.23
N LEU A 447 61.41 -6.44 -41.24
CA LEU A 447 61.14 -7.84 -40.99
C LEU A 447 61.23 -8.68 -42.26
N SER A 448 61.87 -9.85 -42.15
CA SER A 448 61.98 -10.80 -43.26
C SER A 448 60.61 -11.20 -43.83
N TYR A 449 60.56 -11.60 -45.10
CA TYR A 449 59.35 -12.07 -45.80
C TYR A 449 58.55 -13.17 -45.04
N ARG A 450 59.20 -13.89 -44.11
CA ARG A 450 58.54 -14.83 -43.20
C ARG A 450 57.46 -14.19 -42.31
N ALA A 451 57.53 -12.89 -42.05
CA ALA A 451 56.53 -12.16 -41.27
C ALA A 451 55.13 -12.18 -41.90
N VAL A 452 55.01 -12.32 -43.23
CA VAL A 452 53.74 -12.36 -43.95
C VAL A 452 52.91 -13.62 -43.62
N MET A 453 53.58 -14.72 -43.26
CA MET A 453 52.96 -16.01 -42.93
C MET A 453 52.93 -16.30 -41.42
N ALA A 454 53.51 -15.43 -40.60
CA ALA A 454 53.74 -15.68 -39.19
C ALA A 454 52.47 -15.42 -38.33
N ASN A 455 52.19 -16.31 -37.39
CA ASN A 455 51.14 -16.09 -36.38
C ASN A 455 51.61 -15.06 -35.33
N GLU A 456 50.72 -14.46 -34.53
CA GLU A 456 51.02 -13.39 -33.55
C GLU A 456 52.26 -13.66 -32.68
N LYS A 457 52.44 -14.91 -32.22
CA LYS A 457 53.60 -15.32 -31.40
C LYS A 457 54.89 -15.38 -32.21
N GLU A 458 54.82 -15.86 -33.44
CA GLU A 458 55.95 -16.00 -34.35
C GLU A 458 56.38 -14.62 -34.87
N LEU A 459 55.41 -13.77 -35.22
CA LEU A 459 55.64 -12.39 -35.63
C LEU A 459 56.35 -11.60 -34.52
N ALA A 460 55.90 -11.72 -33.27
CA ALA A 460 56.57 -11.09 -32.13
C ALA A 460 57.98 -11.65 -31.85
N SER A 461 58.29 -12.88 -32.29
CA SER A 461 59.61 -13.50 -32.13
C SER A 461 60.62 -13.09 -33.20
N LEU A 462 60.15 -12.54 -34.32
CA LEU A 462 60.99 -12.01 -35.39
C LEU A 462 61.58 -10.64 -35.05
N PHE A 463 61.01 -9.92 -34.09
CA PHE A 463 61.61 -8.70 -33.54
C PHE A 463 62.76 -9.03 -32.57
N PRO A 464 63.83 -8.22 -32.52
CA PRO A 464 64.87 -8.33 -31.51
C PRO A 464 64.28 -8.34 -30.08
N LYS A 465 64.86 -9.12 -29.16
CA LYS A 465 64.34 -9.24 -27.77
C LYS A 465 64.35 -7.91 -26.99
N THR A 466 65.15 -6.94 -27.44
CA THR A 466 65.26 -5.58 -26.91
C THR A 466 64.32 -4.58 -27.59
N ALA A 467 63.70 -4.95 -28.72
CA ALA A 467 62.89 -4.04 -29.50
C ALA A 467 61.67 -3.52 -28.71
N THR A 468 61.49 -2.21 -28.73
CA THR A 468 60.35 -1.51 -28.17
C THR A 468 59.70 -0.64 -29.25
N ILE A 469 58.40 -0.41 -29.15
CA ILE A 469 57.60 0.35 -30.10
C ILE A 469 56.83 1.43 -29.36
N ARG A 470 56.83 2.66 -29.88
CA ARG A 470 56.10 3.80 -29.30
C ARG A 470 55.35 4.58 -30.38
N TYR A 471 54.16 5.07 -30.04
CA TYR A 471 53.40 5.99 -30.89
C TYR A 471 53.87 7.44 -30.66
N ILE A 472 54.45 8.07 -31.68
CA ILE A 472 55.11 9.38 -31.57
C ILE A 472 54.56 10.35 -32.62
N ARG A 473 54.48 11.63 -32.27
CA ARG A 473 54.16 12.75 -33.16
C ARG A 473 55.44 13.27 -33.83
N GLU A 474 55.41 13.41 -35.14
CA GLU A 474 56.45 14.03 -35.96
C GLU A 474 56.20 15.54 -36.15
N GLU A 475 57.21 16.30 -36.55
CA GLU A 475 57.13 17.76 -36.69
C GLU A 475 56.06 18.26 -37.68
N ASN A 476 55.62 17.40 -38.62
CA ASN A 476 54.56 17.69 -39.59
C ASN A 476 53.15 17.25 -39.16
N ASP A 477 52.93 17.04 -37.85
CA ASP A 477 51.67 16.54 -37.29
C ASP A 477 51.29 15.11 -37.72
N THR A 478 52.23 14.40 -38.35
CA THR A 478 52.12 12.99 -38.72
C THR A 478 52.47 12.10 -37.52
N TYR A 479 51.61 11.13 -37.22
CA TYR A 479 51.88 10.15 -36.16
C TYR A 479 52.28 8.80 -36.77
N TYR A 480 53.32 8.18 -36.22
CA TYR A 480 53.78 6.85 -36.62
C TYR A 480 54.26 6.03 -35.42
N LEU A 481 54.40 4.71 -35.63
CA LEU A 481 55.00 3.81 -34.65
C LEU A 481 56.51 3.74 -34.89
N ARG A 482 57.30 4.26 -33.94
CA ARG A 482 58.76 4.18 -33.95
C ARG A 482 59.19 2.87 -33.30
N VAL A 483 60.06 2.12 -33.96
CA VAL A 483 60.74 0.95 -33.40
C VAL A 483 62.12 1.38 -32.91
N THR A 484 62.44 1.07 -31.66
CA THR A 484 63.76 1.26 -31.04
C THR A 484 64.31 -0.10 -30.68
N THR A 485 65.48 -0.45 -31.22
CA THR A 485 66.10 -1.78 -31.09
C THR A 485 67.19 -1.83 -30.05
#